data_AF-A0A2W1N9S4-F1
#
_entry.id   AF-A0A2W1N9S4-F1
#
_cell.length_a   1.000
_cell.length_b   1.000
_cell.length_c   1.000
_cell.angle_alpha   90.00
_cell.angle_beta   90.00
_cell.angle_gamma   90.00
#
_symmetry.space_group_name_H-M   'P 1'
#
loop_
_entity.id
_entity.type
_entity.pdbx_description
1 polymer ?
#
loop_
_entity_poly.entity_id
_entity_poly.type
_entity_poly.pdbx_seq_one_letter_code
_entity_poly.pdbx_strand_id
1 'polypeptide(L)'
;MADRIEVRGLPTGTKVKVYTSATVADAIAAETVGEGSSTAVVSVPQLGPQAGFIYVTATSQSEAESARVIKAYASERASSSPERANIKIDT
;
A
#
# COMPACT_ATOMS: atom_id res chain seq x y z
N MET A 1 -0.71 5.44 11.37
CA MET A 1 -0.73 6.17 10.07
C MET A 1 -0.97 5.14 8.99
N ALA A 2 -1.75 5.48 7.96
CA ALA A 2 -2.00 4.57 6.84
C ALA A 2 -0.87 4.65 5.81
N ASP A 3 -0.58 3.53 5.18
CA ASP A 3 0.34 3.43 4.05
C ASP A 3 -0.39 3.73 2.74
N ARG A 4 0.32 4.35 1.82
CA ARG A 4 -0.22 4.83 0.55
C ARG A 4 0.53 4.22 -0.62
N ILE A 5 -0.21 3.59 -1.53
CA ILE A 5 0.31 2.94 -2.73
C ILE A 5 -0.27 3.67 -3.93
N GLU A 6 0.61 4.19 -4.79
CA GLU A 6 0.21 4.81 -6.06
C GLU A 6 0.53 3.89 -7.23
N VAL A 7 -0.49 3.60 -8.05
CA VAL A 7 -0.32 2.90 -9.32
C VAL A 7 -0.71 3.84 -10.45
N ARG A 8 0.24 4.15 -11.34
CA ARG A 8 0.12 5.22 -12.35
C ARG A 8 0.08 4.64 -13.77
N GLY A 9 -0.39 5.44 -14.71
CA GLY A 9 -0.46 5.08 -16.13
C GLY A 9 -1.59 4.11 -16.45
N LEU A 10 -2.65 4.11 -15.63
CA LEU A 10 -3.79 3.23 -15.78
C LEU A 10 -4.94 3.96 -16.50
N PRO A 11 -5.71 3.29 -17.36
CA PRO A 11 -6.97 3.83 -17.88
C PRO A 11 -7.97 4.10 -16.75
N THR A 12 -8.83 5.11 -16.94
CA THR A 12 -9.99 5.36 -16.08
C THR A 12 -10.83 4.09 -15.91
N GLY A 13 -11.34 3.85 -14.71
CA GLY A 13 -12.17 2.68 -14.42
C GLY A 13 -11.38 1.38 -14.19
N THR A 14 -10.05 1.42 -14.26
CA THR A 14 -9.21 0.27 -13.92
C THR A 14 -9.28 0.01 -12.41
N LYS A 15 -9.61 -1.22 -12.02
CA LYS A 15 -9.59 -1.67 -10.63
C LYS A 15 -8.21 -2.21 -10.28
N VAL A 16 -7.60 -1.65 -9.24
CA VAL A 16 -6.33 -2.10 -8.67
C VAL A 16 -6.61 -2.87 -7.39
N LYS A 17 -5.92 -4.01 -7.20
CA LYS A 17 -5.95 -4.77 -5.95
C LYS A 17 -4.55 -4.97 -5.42
N VAL A 18 -4.42 -4.95 -4.10
CA VAL A 18 -3.15 -5.13 -3.38
C VAL A 18 -3.26 -6.37 -2.48
N TYR A 19 -2.21 -7.19 -2.49
CA TYR A 19 -2.12 -8.44 -1.75
C TYR A 19 -0.82 -8.52 -0.94
N THR A 20 -0.83 -9.30 0.14
CA THR A 20 0.34 -9.54 1.01
C THR A 20 1.24 -10.66 0.50
N SER A 21 0.76 -11.53 -0.39
CA SER A 21 1.53 -12.65 -0.93
C SER A 21 1.21 -12.95 -2.39
N ALA A 22 2.03 -13.78 -3.03
CA ALA A 22 1.82 -14.22 -4.39
C ALA A 22 0.58 -15.11 -4.56
N THR A 23 0.10 -15.73 -3.48
CA THR A 23 -0.89 -16.82 -3.53
C THR A 23 -2.16 -16.57 -2.74
N VAL A 24 -2.19 -15.58 -1.84
CA VAL A 24 -3.37 -15.27 -1.04
C VAL A 24 -4.53 -14.85 -1.94
N ALA A 25 -5.73 -15.39 -1.71
CA ALA A 25 -6.89 -15.12 -2.56
C ALA A 25 -7.43 -13.69 -2.36
N ASP A 26 -7.47 -13.24 -1.10
CA ASP A 26 -8.08 -11.97 -0.73
C ASP A 26 -7.09 -10.82 -0.82
N ALA A 27 -7.56 -9.72 -1.43
CA ALA A 27 -6.84 -8.46 -1.44
C ALA A 27 -6.99 -7.76 -0.09
N ILE A 28 -5.92 -7.13 0.39
CA ILE A 28 -5.95 -6.30 1.60
C ILE A 28 -6.52 -4.92 1.35
N ALA A 29 -6.48 -4.46 0.10
CA ALA A 29 -7.07 -3.22 -0.33
C ALA A 29 -7.33 -3.25 -1.84
N ALA A 30 -8.31 -2.47 -2.28
CA ALA A 30 -8.62 -2.29 -3.68
C ALA A 30 -9.11 -0.86 -3.92
N GLU A 31 -8.77 -0.30 -5.07
CA GLU A 31 -9.21 1.04 -5.47
C GLU A 31 -9.47 1.06 -6.98
N THR A 32 -10.34 1.96 -7.44
CA THR A 32 -10.60 2.14 -8.87
C THR A 32 -10.07 3.49 -9.33
N VAL A 33 -9.46 3.54 -10.51
CA VAL A 33 -9.03 4.82 -11.11
C VAL A 33 -10.27 5.66 -11.39
N GLY A 34 -10.37 6.80 -10.70
CA GLY A 34 -11.47 7.75 -10.87
C GLY A 34 -11.45 8.45 -12.23
N GLU A 35 -12.58 9.05 -12.59
CA GLU A 35 -12.72 9.81 -13.83
C GLU A 35 -11.70 10.95 -13.94
N GLY A 36 -11.13 11.14 -15.13
CA GLY A 36 -10.12 12.16 -15.39
C GLY A 36 -8.74 11.89 -14.75
N SER A 37 -8.56 10.76 -14.05
CA SER A 37 -7.28 10.34 -13.48
C SER A 37 -6.65 9.21 -14.30
N SER A 38 -5.33 9.07 -14.16
CA SER A 38 -4.57 7.90 -14.62
C SER A 38 -3.85 7.18 -13.47
N THR A 39 -4.23 7.52 -12.23
CA THR A 39 -3.58 7.01 -11.01
C THR A 39 -4.63 6.48 -10.04
N ALA A 40 -4.42 5.25 -9.58
CA ALA A 40 -5.12 4.68 -8.43
C ALA A 40 -4.31 4.95 -7.16
N VAL A 41 -4.95 5.47 -6.12
CA VAL A 41 -4.34 5.77 -4.83
C VAL A 41 -4.96 4.83 -3.79
N VAL A 42 -4.27 3.73 -3.51
CA VAL A 42 -4.73 2.73 -2.55
C VAL A 42 -4.23 3.09 -1.16
N SER A 43 -5.15 3.19 -0.20
CA SER A 43 -4.84 3.40 1.22
C SER A 43 -4.94 2.08 1.97
N VAL A 44 -3.90 1.73 2.73
CA VAL A 44 -3.84 0.52 3.57
C VAL A 44 -3.62 0.96 5.01
N PRO A 45 -4.37 0.46 6.01
CA PRO A 45 -4.20 0.92 7.40
C PRO A 45 -2.77 0.77 7.95
N GLN A 46 -2.07 -0.30 7.57
CA GLN A 46 -0.63 -0.52 7.82
C GLN A 46 -0.11 -1.75 7.05
N LEU A 47 1.13 -1.70 6.55
CA LEU A 47 1.90 -2.79 5.95
C LEU A 47 2.88 -3.44 6.93
N GLY A 48 3.16 -2.77 8.05
CA GLY A 48 4.04 -3.21 9.11
C GLY A 48 5.37 -2.43 9.15
N PRO A 49 6.07 -2.47 10.30
CA PRO A 49 7.29 -1.69 10.49
C PRO A 49 8.53 -2.29 9.81
N GLN A 50 8.47 -3.54 9.38
CA GLN A 50 9.59 -4.25 8.75
C GLN A 50 9.54 -4.09 7.23
N ALA A 51 10.69 -4.18 6.57
CA ALA A 51 10.72 -4.23 5.11
C ALA A 51 9.98 -5.48 4.61
N GLY A 52 9.32 -5.38 3.46
CA GLY A 52 8.53 -6.48 2.94
C GLY A 52 8.13 -6.28 1.49
N PHE A 53 7.16 -7.09 1.06
CA PHE A 53 6.66 -7.09 -0.31
C PHE A 53 5.14 -6.97 -0.32
N ILE A 54 4.65 -6.29 -1.34
CA ILE A 54 3.25 -6.32 -1.76
C ILE A 54 3.17 -6.88 -3.17
N TYR A 55 1.98 -7.31 -3.55
CA TYR A 55 1.67 -7.79 -4.88
C TYR A 55 0.48 -7.01 -5.41
N VAL A 56 0.57 -6.52 -6.63
CA VAL A 56 -0.42 -5.63 -7.21
C VAL A 56 -0.94 -6.23 -8.51
N THR A 57 -2.25 -6.17 -8.71
CA THR A 57 -2.91 -6.48 -9.98
C THR A 57 -3.72 -5.29 -10.47
N ALA A 58 -4.00 -5.29 -11.76
CA ALA A 58 -4.93 -4.35 -12.40
C ALA A 58 -5.96 -5.12 -13.23
N THR A 59 -7.20 -4.62 -13.24
CA THR A 59 -8.30 -5.13 -14.05
C THR A 59 -8.96 -3.96 -14.76
N SER A 60 -8.75 -3.85 -16.07
CA SER A 60 -9.45 -2.85 -16.90
C SER A 60 -10.92 -3.25 -17.09
N GLN A 61 -11.76 -2.29 -17.47
CA GLN A 61 -13.15 -2.56 -17.83
C GLN A 61 -13.19 -3.55 -19.00
N SER A 62 -13.75 -4.74 -18.77
CA SER A 62 -13.87 -5.85 -19.73
C SER A 62 -12.62 -6.70 -19.97
N GLU A 63 -11.55 -6.51 -19.21
CA GLU A 63 -10.35 -7.36 -19.30
C GLU A 63 -10.26 -8.34 -18.12
N ALA A 64 -9.51 -9.41 -18.32
CA ALA A 64 -9.13 -10.29 -17.22
C ALA A 64 -8.17 -9.56 -16.26
N GLU A 65 -8.19 -9.98 -15.00
CA GLU A 65 -7.22 -9.50 -14.01
C GLU A 65 -5.79 -9.88 -14.41
N SER A 66 -4.87 -8.92 -14.31
CA SER A 66 -3.48 -9.12 -14.69
C SER A 66 -2.77 -10.14 -13.79
N ALA A 67 -1.61 -10.62 -14.25
CA ALA A 67 -0.66 -11.27 -13.35
C ALA A 67 -0.24 -10.30 -12.22
N ARG A 68 0.07 -10.86 -11.04
CA ARG A 68 0.58 -10.10 -9.89
C ARG A 68 1.98 -9.56 -10.17
N VAL A 69 2.18 -8.27 -9.90
CA VAL A 69 3.48 -7.62 -9.92
C VAL A 69 3.95 -7.39 -8.48
N ILE A 70 5.13 -7.93 -8.14
CA ILE A 70 5.73 -7.77 -6.82
C ILE A 70 6.40 -6.39 -6.67
N LYS A 71 6.23 -5.76 -5.51
CA LYS A 71 6.94 -4.53 -5.16
C LYS A 71 7.44 -4.57 -3.71
N ALA A 72 8.70 -4.22 -3.52
CA ALA A 72 9.29 -4.09 -2.20
C ALA A 72 8.96 -2.75 -1.56
N TYR A 73 8.80 -2.73 -0.25
CA TYR A 73 8.77 -1.54 0.59
C TYR A 73 9.82 -1.63 1.70
N ALA A 74 10.34 -0.48 2.13
CA ALA A 74 11.34 -0.40 3.18
C ALA A 74 10.70 -0.45 4.58
N SER A 75 11.48 -0.83 5.58
CA SER A 75 11.08 -0.74 6.99
C SER A 75 10.83 0.71 7.41
N GLU A 76 9.97 0.88 8.41
CA GLU A 76 9.81 2.17 9.06
C GLU A 76 11.12 2.60 9.75
N ARG A 77 11.35 3.92 9.80
CA ARG A 77 12.53 4.46 10.50
C ARG A 77 12.31 4.42 12.00
N ALA A 78 13.26 3.85 12.72
CA ALA A 78 13.30 3.98 14.17
C ALA A 78 13.54 5.44 14.57
N SER A 79 12.81 5.91 15.58
CA SER A 79 13.13 7.16 16.25
C SER A 79 14.35 6.99 17.16
N SER A 80 15.04 8.10 17.43
CA SER A 80 16.03 8.14 18.50
C SER A 80 15.33 7.99 19.86
N SER A 81 16.03 7.39 20.84
CA SER A 81 15.54 7.32 22.21
C SER A 81 15.29 8.73 22.78
N PRO A 82 14.26 8.92 23.62
CA PRO A 82 14.05 10.18 24.30
C PRO A 82 15.21 10.49 25.24
N GLU A 83 15.62 11.75 25.33
CA GLU A 83 16.66 12.18 26.24
C GLU A 83 16.21 12.02 27.70
N ARG A 84 17.01 11.33 28.52
CA ARG A 84 16.70 11.11 29.95
C ARG A 84 16.34 12.40 30.68
N ALA A 85 17.01 13.52 30.37
CA ALA A 85 16.78 14.82 31.01
C ALA A 85 15.36 15.38 30.76
N ASN A 86 14.67 14.91 29.71
CA ASN A 86 13.33 15.36 29.34
C ASN A 86 12.21 14.45 29.88
N ILE A 87 12.55 13.41 30.65
CA ILE A 87 11.58 12.49 31.27
C ILE A 87 11.35 12.94 32.71
N LYS A 88 10.14 13.42 33.03
CA LYS A 88 9.73 13.83 34.39
C LYS A 88 8.53 13.01 34.84
N ILE A 89 8.48 12.69 36.12
CA ILE A 89 7.32 12.10 36.80
C ILE A 89 6.80 13.18 37.74
N ASP A 90 5.57 13.63 37.54
CA ASP A 90 4.89 14.55 38.44
C ASP A 90 4.24 13.70 39.55
N THR A 91 4.51 14.04 40.81
CA THR A 91 3.96 13.40 42.02
C THR A 91 3.12 14.38 42.80
#